data_AF-A0A7C7QAW7-F1
#
_entry.id   AF-A0A7C7QAW7-F1
#
_cell.length_a   1.000
_cell.length_b   1.000
_cell.length_c   1.000
_cell.angle_alpha   90.00
_cell.angle_beta   90.00
_cell.angle_gamma   90.00
#
_symmetry.space_group_name_H-M   'P 1'
#
loop_
_entity.id
_entity.type
_entity.pdbx_description
1 polymer ?
#
loop_
_entity_poly.entity_id
_entity_poly.type
_entity_poly.pdbx_seq_one_letter_code
_entity_poly.pdbx_strand_id
1 'polypeptide(L)'
;MTLPDRIATWLRERLAAAGADGFVVGLSGGVDSATTAALAVRAVGPEHVLAVLMPCHSQPEDTALGQLVADTFSIPTVTVDLSGAYDALLAALPPSDHPLAAANVKPRLRMITLYYLAQSRNYLVLGSGNKSELNVGYFCYDERTRALTTEGLKTYEELRPGDIVFSLDINTGQVIECPVADVYVFDYEGEMLAYGGGKGCKVDLMVTPNHRLLIERGGQLQFCRADALPRRPTPTPFPKPWTGQRTLPSVFEFDHSGIEANARRFAAMPIDEFLYILGLYIGDGNAQASGVMQPVKGSGKNRDPKTGRCVHVDASATPKEYTGYRTWFALPRGSKARSKLIALLEKNGIKYGVTDMQVWVHGRPFYRAVAECGTSAHTKRIPSWILRYPSEQLMRLLEGLMDSDGDERGYYYTVSRRLAEQVVELGCKIGKNVTLRARPPQTRIRADGVQIRSSLSYEISVYGNGRRWLHGAKFKRVPYCGVVWCPDIPGTHNLLVERNGRFLFCGNTKYGDGGVDLLPLGGLYKTQVWELARKLGVPQKVIERPPTPGLWPGQTDEGELGITYRELDRVLAAIEAGDTSGIKPTTLAKVRQMIARSAHKRALPPVFQPETEHATHET
;
A
#
# COMPACT_ATOMS: atom_id res chain seq x y z
N MET A 1 21.20 0.36 44.59
CA MET A 1 21.93 0.07 43.33
C MET A 1 21.73 1.25 42.38
N THR A 2 22.80 1.86 41.87
CA THR A 2 22.68 3.07 41.02
C THR A 2 22.12 2.72 39.63
N LEU A 3 21.61 3.69 38.87
CA LEU A 3 21.17 3.45 37.48
C LEU A 3 22.26 2.81 36.59
N PRO A 4 23.52 3.29 36.59
CA PRO A 4 24.61 2.60 35.90
C PRO A 4 24.76 1.13 36.29
N ASP A 5 24.68 0.82 37.59
CA ASP A 5 24.80 -0.57 38.08
C ASP A 5 23.65 -1.44 37.59
N ARG A 6 22.43 -0.90 37.54
CA ARG A 6 21.25 -1.60 37.02
C ARG A 6 21.39 -1.94 35.55
N ILE A 7 21.83 -0.98 34.73
CA ILE A 7 22.04 -1.22 33.29
C ILE A 7 23.20 -2.20 33.09
N ALA A 8 24.29 -2.06 33.84
CA ALA A 8 25.43 -2.98 33.79
C ALA A 8 25.05 -4.42 34.18
N THR A 9 24.21 -4.58 35.20
CA THR A 9 23.67 -5.89 35.61
C THR A 9 22.80 -6.48 34.50
N TRP A 10 21.89 -5.68 33.94
CA TRP A 10 21.04 -6.11 32.82
C TRP A 10 21.86 -6.53 31.59
N LEU A 11 22.92 -5.78 31.25
CA LEU A 11 23.84 -6.15 30.17
C LEU A 11 24.50 -7.51 30.44
N ARG A 12 25.00 -7.73 31.66
CA ARG A 12 25.64 -9.00 32.04
C ARG A 12 24.68 -10.18 31.95
N GLU A 13 23.44 -9.99 32.40
CA GLU A 13 22.38 -11.01 32.29
C GLU A 13 22.06 -11.35 30.83
N ARG A 14 21.96 -10.33 29.96
CA ARG A 14 21.69 -10.54 28.52
C ARG A 14 22.85 -11.23 27.82
N LEU A 15 24.08 -10.87 28.16
CA LEU A 15 25.28 -11.51 27.64
C LEU A 15 25.33 -13.00 28.02
N ALA A 16 25.10 -13.30 29.31
CA ALA A 16 25.06 -14.68 29.81
C ALA A 16 23.92 -15.50 29.16
N ALA A 17 22.73 -14.93 29.00
CA ALA A 17 21.60 -15.59 28.36
C ALA A 17 21.84 -15.90 26.87
N ALA A 18 22.64 -15.08 26.18
CA ALA A 18 23.03 -15.31 24.79
C ALA A 18 24.21 -16.29 24.63
N GLY A 19 24.89 -16.67 25.73
CA GLY A 19 26.11 -17.47 25.67
C GLY A 19 27.27 -16.74 24.98
N ALA A 20 27.28 -15.40 25.04
CA ALA A 20 28.28 -14.56 24.40
C ALA A 20 29.41 -14.17 25.38
N ASP A 21 30.59 -13.87 24.84
CA ASP A 21 31.82 -13.66 25.60
C ASP A 21 32.15 -12.17 25.84
N GLY A 22 31.37 -11.25 25.26
CA GLY A 22 31.59 -9.81 25.39
C GLY A 22 30.74 -8.94 24.46
N PHE A 23 31.10 -7.66 24.34
CA PHE A 23 30.36 -6.68 23.55
C PHE A 23 31.23 -5.98 22.50
N VAL A 24 30.63 -5.68 21.34
CA VAL A 24 31.20 -4.78 20.34
C VAL A 24 30.39 -3.49 20.31
N VAL A 25 31.07 -2.34 20.31
CA VAL A 25 30.43 -1.03 20.21
C VAL A 25 31.14 -0.16 19.17
N GLY A 26 30.37 0.51 18.33
CA GLY A 26 30.90 1.52 17.42
C GLY A 26 31.08 2.85 18.16
N LEU A 27 32.29 3.40 18.18
CA LEU A 27 32.55 4.72 18.77
C LEU A 27 32.53 5.80 17.68
N SER A 28 31.51 6.66 17.73
CA SER A 28 31.28 7.74 16.76
C SER A 28 31.83 9.10 17.19
N GLY A 29 32.37 9.20 18.40
CA GLY A 29 32.76 10.47 19.02
C GLY A 29 31.59 11.27 19.61
N GLY A 30 30.37 10.72 19.56
CA GLY A 30 29.18 11.26 20.20
C GLY A 30 28.95 10.71 21.61
N VAL A 31 28.14 11.42 22.40
CA VAL A 31 27.88 11.06 23.80
C VAL A 31 27.16 9.73 23.98
N ASP A 32 26.27 9.34 23.06
CA ASP A 32 25.49 8.10 23.21
C ASP A 32 26.37 6.86 23.06
N SER A 33 27.24 6.82 22.05
CA SER A 33 28.18 5.72 21.85
C SER A 33 29.21 5.65 22.98
N ALA A 34 29.68 6.80 23.47
CA ALA A 34 30.60 6.86 24.62
C ALA A 34 29.97 6.35 25.92
N THR A 35 28.72 6.72 26.18
CA THR A 35 27.98 6.26 27.37
C THR A 35 27.70 4.75 27.29
N THR A 36 27.37 4.26 26.09
CA THR A 36 27.16 2.82 25.82
C THR A 36 28.44 2.02 26.11
N ALA A 37 29.60 2.52 25.66
CA ALA A 37 30.89 1.89 25.91
C ALA A 37 31.23 1.84 27.41
N ALA A 38 31.06 2.95 28.13
CA ALA A 38 31.31 3.02 29.56
C ALA A 38 30.40 2.06 30.37
N LEU A 39 29.14 1.90 29.95
CA LEU A 39 28.21 0.93 30.55
C LEU A 39 28.63 -0.51 30.29
N ALA A 40 29.11 -0.82 29.08
CA ALA A 40 29.63 -2.15 28.75
C ALA A 40 30.85 -2.50 29.61
N VAL A 41 31.81 -1.57 29.76
CA VAL A 41 32.99 -1.75 30.63
C VAL A 41 32.58 -1.98 32.07
N ARG A 42 31.62 -1.19 32.57
CA ARG A 42 31.08 -1.39 33.93
C ARG A 42 30.40 -2.76 34.10
N ALA A 43 29.84 -3.33 33.04
CA ALA A 43 29.15 -4.61 33.07
C ALA A 43 30.10 -5.79 33.14
N VAL A 44 31.14 -5.81 32.28
CA VAL A 44 31.95 -7.01 32.00
C VAL A 44 33.45 -6.79 32.04
N GLY A 45 33.92 -5.59 32.38
CA GLY A 45 35.33 -5.23 32.31
C GLY A 45 35.76 -4.82 30.89
N PRO A 46 36.81 -4.00 30.76
CA PRO A 46 37.27 -3.51 29.47
C PRO A 46 37.77 -4.61 28.52
N GLU A 47 38.31 -5.70 29.05
CA GLU A 47 38.82 -6.85 28.30
C GLU A 47 37.74 -7.60 27.52
N HIS A 48 36.48 -7.50 27.97
CA HIS A 48 35.32 -8.10 27.32
C HIS A 48 34.54 -7.10 26.45
N VAL A 49 35.13 -5.94 26.13
CA VAL A 49 34.53 -4.93 25.25
C VAL A 49 35.50 -4.61 24.12
N LEU A 50 35.00 -4.59 22.89
CA LEU A 50 35.74 -4.12 21.72
C LEU A 50 35.12 -2.82 21.21
N ALA A 51 35.89 -1.75 21.24
CA ALA A 51 35.53 -0.49 20.63
C ALA A 51 35.99 -0.47 19.16
N VAL A 52 35.09 -0.12 18.25
CA VAL A 52 35.40 -0.06 16.81
C VAL A 52 35.28 1.38 16.33
N LEU A 53 36.40 1.90 15.83
CA LEU A 53 36.46 3.20 15.16
C LEU A 53 36.29 2.98 13.67
N MET A 54 35.24 3.56 13.08
CA MET A 54 34.85 3.30 11.69
C MET A 54 34.70 4.61 10.90
N PRO A 55 35.80 5.35 10.68
CA PRO A 55 35.77 6.53 9.83
C PRO A 55 35.36 6.11 8.41
N CYS A 56 34.57 6.97 7.77
CA CYS A 56 34.10 6.75 6.40
C CYS A 56 33.89 8.12 5.75
N HIS A 57 34.98 8.71 5.25
CA HIS A 57 35.03 10.14 4.89
C HIS A 57 34.47 11.02 6.02
N SER A 58 34.90 10.73 7.25
CA SER A 58 34.45 11.38 8.49
C SER A 58 35.48 12.41 8.94
N GLN A 59 35.09 13.33 9.84
CA GLN A 59 36.03 14.30 10.36
C GLN A 59 37.07 13.61 11.26
N PRO A 60 38.36 13.94 11.17
CA PRO A 60 39.39 13.34 12.03
C PRO A 60 39.10 13.52 13.53
N GLU A 61 38.44 14.62 13.90
CA GLU A 61 38.05 14.88 15.29
C GLU A 61 37.08 13.83 15.84
N ASP A 62 36.19 13.26 15.03
CA ASP A 62 35.24 12.23 15.47
C ASP A 62 35.96 10.96 15.93
N THR A 63 36.98 10.57 15.16
CA THR A 63 37.83 9.41 15.46
C THR A 63 38.71 9.68 16.68
N ALA A 64 39.26 10.90 16.80
CA ALA A 64 40.06 11.30 17.96
C ALA A 64 39.24 11.30 19.26
N LEU A 65 37.98 11.76 19.20
CA LEU A 65 37.07 11.70 20.35
C LEU A 65 36.66 10.26 20.68
N GLY A 66 36.43 9.42 19.67
CA GLY A 66 36.21 7.99 19.88
C GLY A 66 37.39 7.31 20.56
N GLN A 67 38.62 7.59 20.12
CA GLN A 67 39.84 7.07 20.73
C GLN A 67 40.02 7.59 22.17
N LEU A 68 39.77 8.88 22.41
CA LEU A 68 39.81 9.46 23.75
C LEU A 68 38.88 8.71 24.73
N VAL A 69 37.67 8.36 24.30
CA VAL A 69 36.73 7.57 25.11
C VAL A 69 37.29 6.18 25.37
N ALA A 70 37.80 5.50 24.35
CA ALA A 70 38.37 4.17 24.52
C ALA A 70 39.56 4.18 25.48
N ASP A 71 40.46 5.15 25.37
CA ASP A 71 41.61 5.33 26.26
C ASP A 71 41.17 5.59 27.70
N THR A 72 40.18 6.47 27.88
CA THR A 72 39.61 6.81 29.20
C THR A 72 39.11 5.58 29.94
N PHE A 73 38.52 4.63 29.22
CA PHE A 73 37.96 3.40 29.78
C PHE A 73 38.84 2.16 29.58
N SER A 74 40.07 2.33 29.06
CA SER A 74 41.02 1.26 28.77
C SER A 74 40.46 0.14 27.87
N ILE A 75 39.57 0.50 26.92
CA ILE A 75 38.90 -0.45 26.02
C ILE A 75 39.82 -0.79 24.85
N PRO A 76 40.04 -2.07 24.53
CA PRO A 76 40.68 -2.48 23.28
C PRO A 76 39.99 -1.87 22.06
N THR A 77 40.77 -1.21 21.20
CA THR A 77 40.25 -0.59 19.96
C THR A 77 40.68 -1.33 18.71
N VAL A 78 39.79 -1.34 17.72
CA VAL A 78 40.14 -1.65 16.33
C VAL A 78 39.63 -0.51 15.46
N THR A 79 40.52 0.01 14.61
CA THR A 79 40.14 0.99 13.59
C THR A 79 39.96 0.28 12.26
N VAL A 80 38.76 0.39 11.68
CA VAL A 80 38.46 -0.09 10.34
C VAL A 80 38.08 1.13 9.50
N ASP A 81 39.02 1.64 8.71
CA ASP A 81 38.70 2.71 7.76
C ASP A 81 37.82 2.16 6.64
N LEU A 82 36.56 2.57 6.66
CA LEU A 82 35.57 2.13 5.69
C LEU A 82 35.58 2.97 4.42
N SER A 83 36.40 4.02 4.35
CA SER A 83 36.43 4.93 3.18
C SER A 83 36.75 4.17 1.89
N GLY A 84 37.74 3.26 1.92
CA GLY A 84 38.06 2.44 0.75
C GLY A 84 36.95 1.46 0.36
N ALA A 85 36.32 0.80 1.33
CA ALA A 85 35.18 -0.09 1.09
C ALA A 85 33.94 0.67 0.59
N TYR A 86 33.74 1.86 1.13
CA TYR A 86 32.70 2.80 0.72
C TYR A 86 32.93 3.29 -0.70
N ASP A 87 34.15 3.70 -1.05
CA ASP A 87 34.51 4.15 -2.40
C ASP A 87 34.41 3.01 -3.40
N ALA A 88 34.88 1.81 -3.04
CA ALA A 88 34.76 0.62 -3.87
C ALA A 88 33.29 0.23 -4.07
N LEU A 89 32.49 0.25 -3.01
CA LEU A 89 31.06 -0.03 -3.09
C LEU A 89 30.35 1.05 -3.91
N LEU A 90 30.65 2.33 -3.70
CA LEU A 90 30.09 3.42 -4.50
C LEU A 90 30.50 3.35 -5.97
N ALA A 91 31.73 2.91 -6.27
CA ALA A 91 32.21 2.71 -7.64
C ALA A 91 31.56 1.48 -8.31
N ALA A 92 31.27 0.43 -7.54
CA ALA A 92 30.52 -0.74 -8.00
C ALA A 92 29.01 -0.48 -8.11
N LEU A 93 28.49 0.48 -7.34
CA LEU A 93 27.11 0.93 -7.42
C LEU A 93 26.94 1.88 -8.62
N PRO A 94 25.77 1.88 -9.27
CA PRO A 94 25.48 2.89 -10.28
C PRO A 94 25.62 4.30 -9.67
N PRO A 95 26.31 5.25 -10.34
CA PRO A 95 26.46 6.60 -9.80
C PRO A 95 25.09 7.22 -9.54
N SER A 96 24.93 7.83 -8.36
CA SER A 96 23.70 8.46 -7.89
C SER A 96 23.96 9.92 -7.56
N ASP A 97 23.14 10.83 -8.09
CA ASP A 97 23.20 12.25 -7.75
C ASP A 97 22.55 12.56 -6.40
N HIS A 98 22.10 11.55 -5.64
CA HIS A 98 21.45 11.80 -4.38
C HIS A 98 22.40 11.81 -3.18
N PRO A 99 22.47 12.93 -2.44
CA PRO A 99 23.38 13.09 -1.32
C PRO A 99 23.22 11.99 -0.26
N LEU A 100 21.97 11.58 0.02
CA LEU A 100 21.70 10.58 1.06
C LEU A 100 21.92 9.14 0.61
N ALA A 101 21.94 8.84 -0.70
CA ALA A 101 22.16 7.47 -1.18
C ALA A 101 23.56 7.01 -0.77
N ALA A 102 24.55 7.86 -1.05
CA ALA A 102 25.90 7.72 -0.57
C ALA A 102 25.95 7.80 0.97
N ALA A 103 25.31 8.80 1.59
CA ALA A 103 25.33 8.94 3.04
C ALA A 103 24.81 7.70 3.81
N ASN A 104 23.78 7.01 3.31
CA ASN A 104 23.16 5.85 3.96
C ASN A 104 23.92 4.53 3.75
N VAL A 105 24.94 4.51 2.89
CA VAL A 105 25.89 3.38 2.80
C VAL A 105 26.76 3.35 4.05
N LYS A 106 27.17 4.52 4.57
CA LYS A 106 28.03 4.65 5.75
C LYS A 106 27.51 3.88 6.98
N PRO A 107 26.27 4.10 7.47
CA PRO A 107 25.75 3.35 8.62
C PRO A 107 25.59 1.85 8.36
N ARG A 108 25.33 1.43 7.11
CA ARG A 108 25.21 0.00 6.75
C ARG A 108 26.56 -0.71 6.75
N LEU A 109 27.60 -0.08 6.21
CA LEU A 109 28.96 -0.62 6.26
C LEU A 109 29.47 -0.71 7.70
N ARG A 110 29.15 0.29 8.53
CA ARG A 110 29.45 0.26 9.96
C ARG A 110 28.77 -0.93 10.63
N MET A 111 27.48 -1.15 10.37
CA MET A 111 26.76 -2.26 10.97
C MET A 111 27.31 -3.62 10.53
N ILE A 112 27.61 -3.80 9.23
CA ILE A 112 28.26 -5.01 8.71
C ILE A 112 29.60 -5.26 9.43
N THR A 113 30.40 -4.21 9.62
CA THR A 113 31.70 -4.30 10.30
C THR A 113 31.57 -4.68 11.76
N LEU A 114 30.61 -4.07 12.48
CA LEU A 114 30.35 -4.37 13.88
C LEU A 114 29.94 -5.83 14.07
N TYR A 115 29.01 -6.33 13.26
CA TYR A 115 28.58 -7.73 13.32
C TYR A 115 29.73 -8.68 12.96
N TYR A 116 30.46 -8.43 11.88
CA TYR A 116 31.64 -9.25 11.54
C TYR A 116 32.61 -9.39 12.72
N LEU A 117 32.97 -8.27 13.36
CA LEU A 117 33.86 -8.29 14.52
C LEU A 117 33.23 -8.98 15.74
N ALA A 118 31.93 -8.79 15.95
CA ALA A 118 31.19 -9.41 17.04
C ALA A 118 31.13 -10.93 16.87
N GLN A 119 30.73 -11.45 15.71
CA GLN A 119 30.69 -12.88 15.44
C GLN A 119 32.07 -13.53 15.50
N SER A 120 33.13 -12.84 15.04
CA SER A 120 34.50 -13.38 15.11
C SER A 120 35.02 -13.60 16.54
N ARG A 121 34.33 -13.04 17.55
CA ARG A 121 34.69 -13.09 18.96
C ARG A 121 33.58 -13.65 19.85
N ASN A 122 32.47 -14.14 19.26
CA ASN A 122 31.26 -14.51 19.99
C ASN A 122 30.73 -13.39 20.90
N TYR A 123 30.76 -12.15 20.41
CA TYR A 123 30.28 -10.95 21.12
C TYR A 123 28.91 -10.50 20.60
N LEU A 124 28.21 -9.67 21.37
CA LEU A 124 26.97 -8.99 20.96
C LEU A 124 27.23 -7.54 20.54
N VAL A 125 26.50 -7.04 19.55
CA VAL A 125 26.57 -5.64 19.09
C VAL A 125 25.66 -4.76 19.95
N LEU A 126 26.25 -3.75 20.59
CA LEU A 126 25.52 -2.71 21.32
C LEU A 126 25.24 -1.51 20.43
N GLY A 127 23.97 -1.07 20.39
CA GLY A 127 23.59 0.19 19.74
C GLY A 127 23.52 1.36 20.70
N SER A 128 23.72 2.55 20.16
CA SER A 128 23.70 3.81 20.91
C SER A 128 22.36 4.56 20.85
N GLY A 129 21.31 3.95 20.28
CA GLY A 129 20.00 4.60 20.17
C GLY A 129 19.37 4.84 21.54
N ASN A 130 18.95 6.07 21.81
CA ASN A 130 18.26 6.45 23.04
C ASN A 130 16.74 6.55 22.83
N LYS A 131 16.00 6.65 23.95
CA LYS A 131 14.53 6.70 23.94
C LYS A 131 14.00 7.83 23.07
N SER A 132 14.62 9.01 23.11
CA SER A 132 14.17 10.18 22.37
C SER A 132 14.27 9.97 20.86
N GLU A 133 15.37 9.38 20.38
CA GLU A 133 15.60 9.07 18.95
C GLU A 133 14.70 7.94 18.43
N LEU A 134 14.53 6.88 19.23
CA LEU A 134 13.63 5.77 18.92
C LEU A 134 12.17 6.21 18.80
N ASN A 135 11.83 7.37 19.37
CA ASN A 135 10.52 7.97 19.35
C ASN A 135 10.25 8.92 18.17
N VAL A 136 11.11 9.10 17.14
CA VAL A 136 10.86 10.20 16.14
C VAL A 136 11.17 10.06 14.61
N GLY A 137 11.82 9.04 14.01
CA GLY A 137 12.33 9.15 12.58
C GLY A 137 11.42 8.74 11.36
N TYR A 138 11.76 9.12 10.09
CA TYR A 138 10.82 9.28 8.91
C TYR A 138 11.09 8.52 7.56
N PHE A 139 10.03 8.05 6.83
CA PHE A 139 9.99 7.65 5.38
C PHE A 139 8.55 7.60 4.74
N CYS A 140 8.14 8.48 3.78
CA CYS A 140 6.70 8.64 3.39
C CYS A 140 6.34 9.12 1.94
N TYR A 141 5.07 8.89 1.51
CA TYR A 141 4.32 9.46 0.35
C TYR A 141 3.69 10.83 0.65
N ASP A 142 3.28 11.62 -0.36
CA ASP A 142 2.55 12.88 -0.12
C ASP A 142 1.04 12.72 0.11
N GLU A 143 0.38 13.77 0.60
CA GLU A 143 -1.04 13.77 1.01
C GLU A 143 -2.04 13.45 -0.10
N ARG A 144 -1.72 13.73 -1.38
CA ARG A 144 -2.64 13.42 -2.49
C ARG A 144 -2.42 12.04 -3.10
N THR A 145 -1.41 11.32 -2.64
CA THR A 145 -1.28 9.90 -2.98
C THR A 145 -2.36 9.12 -2.23
N ARG A 146 -3.00 8.15 -2.89
CA ARG A 146 -4.06 7.27 -2.36
C ARG A 146 -3.66 5.81 -2.52
N ALA A 147 -4.20 4.92 -1.70
CA ALA A 147 -4.04 3.47 -1.87
C ALA A 147 -5.27 2.87 -2.54
N LEU A 148 -5.08 1.96 -3.49
CA LEU A 148 -6.19 1.15 -4.01
C LEU A 148 -6.46 -0.02 -3.06
N THR A 149 -7.69 -0.10 -2.58
CA THR A 149 -8.20 -1.19 -1.74
C THR A 149 -9.31 -1.96 -2.47
N THR A 150 -9.71 -3.11 -1.94
CA THR A 150 -10.90 -3.86 -2.42
C THR A 150 -12.22 -3.09 -2.26
N GLU A 151 -12.22 -2.00 -1.48
CA GLU A 151 -13.38 -1.12 -1.28
C GLU A 151 -13.33 0.15 -2.13
N GLY A 152 -12.25 0.35 -2.88
CA GLY A 152 -12.00 1.55 -3.68
C GLY A 152 -10.73 2.30 -3.27
N LEU A 153 -10.57 3.51 -3.82
CA LEU A 153 -9.43 4.38 -3.52
C LEU A 153 -9.61 5.06 -2.17
N LYS A 154 -8.65 4.85 -1.26
CA LYS A 154 -8.62 5.48 0.06
C LYS A 154 -7.46 6.47 0.18
N THR A 155 -7.75 7.67 0.69
CA THR A 155 -6.73 8.64 1.11
C THR A 155 -6.04 8.19 2.40
N TYR A 156 -5.01 8.94 2.81
CA TYR A 156 -4.37 8.75 4.11
C TYR A 156 -5.35 8.93 5.29
N GLU A 157 -6.43 9.71 5.12
CA GLU A 157 -7.47 9.91 6.13
C GLU A 157 -8.49 8.77 6.15
N GLU A 158 -8.60 7.99 5.08
CA GLU A 158 -9.61 6.94 4.90
C GLU A 158 -9.06 5.54 5.12
N LEU A 159 -7.77 5.30 4.81
CA LEU A 159 -7.14 4.00 4.94
C LEU A 159 -6.99 3.60 6.42
N ARG A 160 -7.29 2.36 6.75
CA ARG A 160 -7.25 1.81 8.12
C ARG A 160 -6.47 0.49 8.18
N PRO A 161 -5.92 0.14 9.35
CA PRO A 161 -5.47 -1.23 9.61
C PRO A 161 -6.57 -2.25 9.30
N GLY A 162 -6.21 -3.35 8.63
CA GLY A 162 -7.13 -4.39 8.17
C GLY A 162 -7.70 -4.16 6.77
N ASP A 163 -7.61 -2.95 6.20
CA ASP A 163 -8.00 -2.72 4.81
C ASP A 163 -7.16 -3.59 3.87
N ILE A 164 -7.81 -4.20 2.89
CA ILE A 164 -7.12 -5.06 1.91
C ILE A 164 -6.63 -4.21 0.74
N VAL A 165 -5.31 -4.13 0.57
CA VAL A 165 -4.63 -3.46 -0.54
C VAL A 165 -4.03 -4.48 -1.52
N PHE A 166 -3.77 -4.01 -2.74
CA PHE A 166 -3.09 -4.82 -3.75
C PHE A 166 -1.58 -4.62 -3.69
N SER A 167 -0.83 -5.71 -3.55
CA SER A 167 0.65 -5.73 -3.55
C SER A 167 1.16 -6.64 -4.66
N LEU A 168 2.44 -6.50 -5.02
CA LEU A 168 3.14 -7.51 -5.80
C LEU A 168 3.94 -8.41 -4.87
N ASP A 169 3.82 -9.72 -5.06
CA ASP A 169 4.79 -10.67 -4.54
C ASP A 169 6.15 -10.42 -5.22
N ILE A 170 7.19 -10.17 -4.43
CA ILE A 170 8.51 -9.75 -4.94
C ILE A 170 9.18 -10.87 -5.76
N ASN A 171 8.91 -12.14 -5.42
CA ASN A 171 9.56 -13.30 -6.05
C ASN A 171 8.87 -13.66 -7.36
N THR A 172 7.53 -13.64 -7.37
CA THR A 172 6.74 -14.11 -8.50
C THR A 172 6.27 -12.97 -9.40
N GLY A 173 6.11 -11.75 -8.89
CA GLY A 173 5.50 -10.61 -9.58
C GLY A 173 3.99 -10.73 -9.76
N GLN A 174 3.34 -11.69 -9.09
CA GLN A 174 1.88 -11.82 -9.07
C GLN A 174 1.26 -10.76 -8.16
N VAL A 175 0.08 -10.27 -8.56
CA VAL A 175 -0.75 -9.44 -7.69
C VAL A 175 -1.29 -10.31 -6.56
N ILE A 176 -1.16 -9.83 -5.33
CA ILE A 176 -1.71 -10.45 -4.12
C ILE A 176 -2.47 -9.41 -3.30
N GLU A 177 -3.49 -9.88 -2.60
CA GLU A 177 -4.26 -9.07 -1.64
C GLU A 177 -3.59 -9.17 -0.26
N CYS A 178 -3.27 -8.03 0.34
CA CYS A 178 -2.58 -7.97 1.64
C CYS A 178 -3.33 -7.02 2.59
N PRO A 179 -3.52 -7.38 3.87
CA PRO A 179 -4.04 -6.44 4.85
C PRO A 179 -3.00 -5.37 5.15
N VAL A 180 -3.46 -4.12 5.28
CA VAL A 180 -2.66 -3.03 5.85
C VAL A 180 -2.49 -3.30 7.33
N ALA A 181 -1.25 -3.39 7.81
CA ALA A 181 -0.99 -3.57 9.23
C ALA A 181 -1.19 -2.26 10.01
N ASP A 182 -0.75 -1.14 9.42
CA ASP A 182 -0.85 0.18 10.03
C ASP A 182 -0.75 1.29 8.98
N VAL A 183 -1.19 2.51 9.32
CA VAL A 183 -1.11 3.70 8.45
C VAL A 183 -0.50 4.86 9.23
N TYR A 184 0.71 5.25 8.84
CA TYR A 184 1.44 6.34 9.49
C TYR A 184 1.22 7.66 8.74
N VAL A 185 0.87 8.73 9.46
CA VAL A 185 0.58 10.06 8.87
C VAL A 185 1.40 11.14 9.58
N PHE A 186 1.97 12.05 8.79
CA PHE A 186 2.98 12.99 9.24
C PHE A 186 2.84 14.38 8.60
N ASP A 187 2.81 15.46 9.35
CA ASP A 187 3.25 16.77 8.87
C ASP A 187 4.74 16.74 8.53
N TYR A 188 5.07 17.23 7.34
CA TYR A 188 6.41 17.28 6.78
C TYR A 188 6.66 18.62 6.12
N GLU A 189 7.78 19.24 6.49
CA GLU A 189 8.31 20.44 5.87
C GLU A 189 9.70 20.11 5.35
N GLY A 190 9.87 20.11 4.03
CA GLY A 190 11.09 19.70 3.38
C GLY A 190 10.93 19.45 1.88
N GLU A 191 11.96 18.93 1.24
CA GLU A 191 11.91 18.61 -0.19
C GLU A 191 11.23 17.26 -0.43
N MET A 192 10.34 17.19 -1.43
CA MET A 192 9.83 15.93 -1.98
C MET A 192 10.26 15.74 -3.43
N LEU A 193 10.29 14.49 -3.86
CA LEU A 193 10.61 14.11 -5.24
C LEU A 193 9.32 13.78 -5.99
N ALA A 194 9.03 14.57 -7.02
CA ALA A 194 7.89 14.37 -7.91
C ALA A 194 8.34 13.68 -9.21
N TYR A 195 7.85 12.46 -9.43
CA TYR A 195 8.07 11.69 -10.66
C TYR A 195 6.87 11.82 -11.59
N GLY A 196 7.10 12.36 -12.79
CA GLY A 196 6.05 12.49 -13.80
C GLY A 196 5.11 13.67 -13.53
N GLY A 197 3.80 13.46 -13.65
CA GLY A 197 2.78 14.50 -13.42
C GLY A 197 2.63 15.57 -14.53
N GLY A 198 3.38 15.46 -15.63
CA GLY A 198 3.25 16.32 -16.81
C GLY A 198 2.19 15.83 -17.81
N LYS A 199 1.77 16.72 -18.74
CA LYS A 199 0.84 16.36 -19.83
C LYS A 199 1.41 15.21 -20.66
N GLY A 200 0.72 14.07 -20.70
CA GLY A 200 1.15 12.87 -21.42
C GLY A 200 1.99 11.87 -20.60
N CYS A 201 2.36 12.18 -19.35
CA CYS A 201 3.09 11.25 -18.48
C CYS A 201 2.16 10.10 -18.02
N LYS A 202 2.64 8.86 -18.06
CA LYS A 202 1.89 7.66 -17.59
C LYS A 202 2.07 7.34 -16.11
N VAL A 203 2.94 8.09 -15.43
CA VAL A 203 3.27 7.96 -14.00
C VAL A 203 3.12 9.32 -13.34
N ASP A 204 2.61 9.32 -12.11
CA ASP A 204 2.61 10.45 -11.19
C ASP A 204 2.84 9.87 -9.79
N LEU A 205 3.86 10.37 -9.09
CA LEU A 205 4.20 9.95 -7.74
C LEU A 205 4.95 11.10 -7.07
N MET A 206 4.61 11.39 -5.81
CA MET A 206 5.38 12.35 -5.01
C MET A 206 5.72 11.72 -3.67
N VAL A 207 7.01 11.63 -3.36
CA VAL A 207 7.52 10.90 -2.21
C VAL A 207 8.68 11.65 -1.57
N THR A 208 8.91 11.40 -0.29
CA THR A 208 10.13 11.85 0.39
C THR A 208 11.37 11.28 -0.31
N PRO A 209 12.53 11.96 -0.28
CA PRO A 209 13.69 11.50 -1.03
C PRO A 209 14.09 10.08 -0.68
N ASN A 210 14.13 9.77 0.62
CA ASN A 210 14.49 8.47 1.18
C ASN A 210 13.43 7.36 1.01
N HIS A 211 12.29 7.63 0.36
CA HIS A 211 11.24 6.65 0.09
C HIS A 211 11.74 5.47 -0.75
N ARG A 212 11.22 4.25 -0.54
CA ARG A 212 11.58 3.08 -1.35
C ARG A 212 10.62 2.90 -2.53
N LEU A 213 11.10 3.12 -3.74
CA LEU A 213 10.41 2.74 -4.96
C LEU A 213 10.57 1.26 -5.23
N LEU A 214 9.51 0.60 -5.69
CA LEU A 214 9.61 -0.74 -6.27
C LEU A 214 9.92 -0.58 -7.76
N ILE A 215 10.97 -1.25 -8.25
CA ILE A 215 11.43 -1.21 -9.64
C ILE A 215 11.67 -2.63 -10.16
N GLU A 216 11.76 -2.77 -11.48
CA GLU A 216 12.16 -4.03 -12.12
C GLU A 216 13.55 -3.89 -12.75
N ARG A 217 14.47 -4.83 -12.49
CA ARG A 217 15.80 -4.89 -13.12
C ARG A 217 16.16 -6.33 -13.44
N GLY A 218 16.52 -6.60 -14.69
CA GLY A 218 16.87 -7.97 -15.12
C GLY A 218 15.72 -8.99 -14.98
N GLY A 219 14.46 -8.53 -15.01
CA GLY A 219 13.29 -9.38 -14.82
C GLY A 219 12.93 -9.65 -13.35
N GLN A 220 13.68 -9.09 -12.40
CA GLN A 220 13.43 -9.23 -10.96
C GLN A 220 12.92 -7.93 -10.34
N LEU A 221 12.01 -8.05 -9.38
CA LEU A 221 11.53 -6.93 -8.59
C LEU A 221 12.51 -6.62 -7.46
N GLN A 222 12.81 -5.34 -7.27
CA GLN A 222 13.71 -4.89 -6.20
C GLN A 222 13.35 -3.47 -5.78
N PHE A 223 13.82 -3.09 -4.59
CA PHE A 223 13.62 -1.73 -4.10
C PHE A 223 14.82 -0.84 -4.42
N CYS A 224 14.52 0.41 -4.76
CA CYS A 224 15.50 1.46 -4.93
C CYS A 224 14.99 2.69 -4.18
N ARG A 225 15.86 3.49 -3.58
CA ARG A 225 15.41 4.76 -3.01
C ARG A 225 14.93 5.67 -4.12
N ALA A 226 13.91 6.47 -3.86
CA ALA A 226 13.35 7.39 -4.82
C ALA A 226 14.45 8.27 -5.38
N ASP A 227 15.18 8.85 -4.47
CA ASP A 227 16.29 9.68 -4.79
C ASP A 227 17.46 9.01 -5.54
N ALA A 228 17.62 7.70 -5.34
CA ALA A 228 18.72 6.94 -5.93
C ALA A 228 18.31 6.27 -7.25
N LEU A 229 17.14 6.61 -7.80
CA LEU A 229 16.65 6.02 -9.03
C LEU A 229 17.65 6.28 -10.17
N PRO A 230 18.06 5.26 -10.96
CA PRO A 230 19.04 5.44 -12.02
C PRO A 230 18.63 6.54 -13.02
N ARG A 231 19.62 7.30 -13.52
CA ARG A 231 19.40 8.33 -14.56
C ARG A 231 18.73 7.75 -15.82
N ARG A 232 19.06 6.51 -16.19
CA ARG A 232 18.44 5.79 -17.30
C ARG A 232 16.97 5.46 -17.01
N PRO A 233 16.11 5.36 -18.04
CA PRO A 233 14.74 4.88 -17.87
C PRO A 233 14.75 3.55 -17.11
N THR A 234 14.12 3.52 -15.94
CA THR A 234 14.03 2.34 -15.09
C THR A 234 12.60 1.83 -15.14
N PRO A 235 12.37 0.58 -15.56
CA PRO A 235 11.02 0.07 -15.69
C PRO A 235 10.41 -0.10 -14.30
N THR A 236 9.16 0.32 -14.18
CA THR A 236 8.35 0.02 -13.01
C THR A 236 7.82 -1.40 -13.11
N PRO A 237 7.51 -2.05 -11.97
CA PRO A 237 6.91 -3.37 -11.96
C PRO A 237 5.66 -3.42 -12.82
N PHE A 238 5.53 -4.50 -13.58
CA PHE A 238 4.33 -4.83 -14.33
C PHE A 238 3.64 -6.03 -13.66
N PRO A 239 2.36 -5.92 -13.29
CA PRO A 239 1.66 -7.01 -12.61
C PRO A 239 1.52 -8.22 -13.53
N LYS A 240 1.92 -9.40 -13.05
CA LYS A 240 1.51 -10.66 -13.70
C LYS A 240 0.02 -10.92 -13.45
N PRO A 241 -0.66 -11.63 -14.37
CA PRO A 241 -2.09 -11.91 -14.23
C PRO A 241 -2.43 -12.60 -12.91
N TRP A 242 -3.51 -12.14 -12.29
CA TRP A 242 -4.09 -12.64 -11.05
C TRP A 242 -4.53 -14.09 -11.20
N THR A 243 -4.09 -14.94 -10.28
CA THR A 243 -4.38 -16.39 -10.32
C THR A 243 -5.80 -16.75 -9.94
N GLY A 244 -6.55 -15.83 -9.33
CA GLY A 244 -7.91 -16.11 -8.88
C GLY A 244 -7.98 -16.94 -7.62
N GLN A 245 -9.18 -17.00 -7.06
CA GLN A 245 -9.57 -18.02 -6.12
C GLN A 245 -9.97 -19.28 -6.91
N ARG A 246 -9.18 -20.36 -6.79
CA ARG A 246 -9.36 -21.59 -7.59
C ARG A 246 -10.64 -22.38 -7.29
N THR A 247 -11.33 -22.09 -6.19
CA THR A 247 -12.52 -22.84 -5.74
C THR A 247 -13.84 -22.24 -6.24
N LEU A 248 -13.79 -21.24 -7.12
CA LEU A 248 -15.01 -20.60 -7.62
C LEU A 248 -15.71 -21.46 -8.69
N PRO A 249 -17.06 -21.46 -8.76
CA PRO A 249 -17.81 -22.25 -9.74
C PRO A 249 -17.46 -21.89 -11.18
N SER A 250 -17.31 -22.89 -12.05
CA SER A 250 -17.16 -22.70 -13.50
C SER A 250 -18.49 -22.44 -14.23
N VAL A 251 -19.60 -22.53 -13.50
CA VAL A 251 -20.97 -22.39 -14.00
C VAL A 251 -21.71 -21.44 -13.06
N PHE A 252 -22.43 -20.47 -13.62
CA PHE A 252 -23.31 -19.59 -12.89
C PHE A 252 -24.72 -20.20 -12.83
N GLU A 253 -25.24 -20.40 -11.62
CA GLU A 253 -26.59 -20.89 -11.39
C GLU A 253 -27.56 -19.74 -11.13
N PHE A 254 -28.70 -19.76 -11.81
CA PHE A 254 -29.70 -18.72 -11.64
C PHE A 254 -30.62 -19.02 -10.46
N ASP A 255 -30.87 -18.01 -9.62
CA ASP A 255 -31.81 -18.12 -8.50
C ASP A 255 -33.26 -18.19 -8.98
N HIS A 256 -33.87 -19.36 -8.79
CA HIS A 256 -35.27 -19.66 -9.10
C HIS A 256 -36.16 -19.70 -7.85
N SER A 257 -35.71 -19.18 -6.71
CA SER A 257 -36.51 -19.12 -5.48
C SER A 257 -37.81 -18.35 -5.71
N GLY A 258 -38.93 -18.98 -5.33
CA GLY A 258 -40.27 -18.44 -5.56
C GLY A 258 -40.76 -18.56 -7.02
N ILE A 259 -40.20 -19.48 -7.82
CA ILE A 259 -40.66 -19.82 -9.17
C ILE A 259 -40.99 -21.31 -9.25
N GLU A 260 -42.20 -21.62 -9.74
CA GLU A 260 -42.68 -22.99 -9.96
C GLU A 260 -41.76 -23.76 -10.92
N ALA A 261 -41.58 -25.06 -10.68
CA ALA A 261 -40.66 -25.90 -11.44
C ALA A 261 -40.95 -25.93 -12.96
N ASN A 262 -42.23 -25.91 -13.34
CA ASN A 262 -42.71 -25.85 -14.73
C ASN A 262 -42.38 -24.52 -15.46
N ALA A 263 -42.03 -23.46 -14.71
CA ALA A 263 -41.71 -22.13 -15.22
C ALA A 263 -40.21 -21.87 -15.29
N ARG A 264 -39.37 -22.81 -14.82
CA ARG A 264 -37.91 -22.78 -14.92
C ARG A 264 -37.50 -23.12 -16.35
N ARG A 265 -37.14 -22.10 -17.14
CA ARG A 265 -36.85 -22.24 -18.58
C ARG A 265 -35.36 -22.39 -18.92
N PHE A 266 -34.49 -21.99 -18.00
CA PHE A 266 -33.03 -22.11 -18.07
C PHE A 266 -32.53 -22.25 -16.63
N ALA A 267 -31.47 -23.01 -16.39
CA ALA A 267 -31.01 -23.29 -15.02
C ALA A 267 -29.67 -22.63 -14.70
N ALA A 268 -28.73 -22.71 -15.64
CA ALA A 268 -27.35 -22.29 -15.43
C ALA A 268 -26.69 -21.96 -16.77
N MET A 269 -25.53 -21.30 -16.72
CA MET A 269 -24.70 -21.04 -17.89
C MET A 269 -23.20 -21.01 -17.54
N PRO A 270 -22.29 -21.27 -18.49
CA PRO A 270 -20.85 -21.16 -18.23
C PRO A 270 -20.47 -19.77 -17.71
N ILE A 271 -19.57 -19.73 -16.72
CA ILE A 271 -19.23 -18.46 -16.04
C ILE A 271 -18.63 -17.44 -17.00
N ASP A 272 -17.79 -17.87 -17.95
CA ASP A 272 -17.17 -17.01 -18.96
C ASP A 272 -18.22 -16.25 -19.80
N GLU A 273 -19.29 -16.95 -20.17
CA GLU A 273 -20.39 -16.40 -20.96
C GLU A 273 -21.24 -15.44 -20.11
N PHE A 274 -21.50 -15.82 -18.85
CA PHE A 274 -22.21 -14.95 -17.93
C PHE A 274 -21.45 -13.65 -17.68
N LEU A 275 -20.15 -13.72 -17.44
CA LEU A 275 -19.29 -12.55 -17.20
C LEU A 275 -19.27 -11.60 -18.39
N TYR A 276 -19.23 -12.12 -19.62
CA TYR A 276 -19.35 -11.29 -20.83
C TYR A 276 -20.72 -10.57 -20.88
N ILE A 277 -21.82 -11.30 -20.68
CA ILE A 277 -23.18 -10.70 -20.65
C ILE A 277 -23.28 -9.65 -19.53
N LEU A 278 -22.66 -9.91 -18.38
CA LEU A 278 -22.65 -8.99 -17.26
C LEU A 278 -21.89 -7.70 -17.59
N GLY A 279 -20.77 -7.80 -18.30
CA GLY A 279 -20.05 -6.62 -18.81
C GLY A 279 -20.94 -5.76 -19.69
N LEU A 280 -21.66 -6.37 -20.65
CA LEU A 280 -22.64 -5.66 -21.49
C LEU A 280 -23.76 -5.01 -20.66
N TYR A 281 -24.24 -5.70 -19.62
CA TYR A 281 -25.27 -5.17 -18.73
C TYR A 281 -24.76 -3.97 -17.92
N ILE A 282 -23.51 -4.00 -17.48
CA ILE A 282 -22.94 -2.94 -16.66
C ILE A 282 -22.84 -1.63 -17.44
N GLY A 283 -22.45 -1.68 -18.72
CA GLY A 283 -22.44 -0.49 -19.58
C GLY A 283 -23.81 -0.12 -20.13
N ASP A 284 -24.33 -0.92 -21.05
CA ASP A 284 -25.55 -0.59 -21.83
C ASP A 284 -26.86 -1.18 -21.24
N GLY A 285 -26.78 -1.79 -20.05
CA GLY A 285 -27.90 -2.51 -19.47
C GLY A 285 -28.76 -1.69 -18.51
N ASN A 286 -30.07 -1.89 -18.58
CA ASN A 286 -31.03 -1.40 -17.58
C ASN A 286 -31.88 -2.57 -17.06
N ALA A 287 -32.25 -2.58 -15.79
CA ALA A 287 -33.15 -3.59 -15.23
C ALA A 287 -34.24 -2.94 -14.38
N GLN A 288 -35.48 -3.35 -14.60
CA GLN A 288 -36.65 -2.82 -13.89
C GLN A 288 -37.55 -3.95 -13.40
N ALA A 289 -38.08 -3.76 -12.20
CA ALA A 289 -39.24 -4.46 -11.70
C ALA A 289 -40.41 -3.47 -11.71
N SER A 290 -41.47 -3.76 -12.47
CA SER A 290 -42.64 -2.89 -12.57
C SER A 290 -43.94 -3.66 -12.42
N GLY A 291 -44.97 -3.00 -11.89
CA GLY A 291 -46.33 -3.52 -11.87
C GLY A 291 -46.82 -3.68 -13.30
N VAL A 292 -47.18 -4.92 -13.66
CA VAL A 292 -47.80 -5.26 -14.94
C VAL A 292 -49.21 -5.72 -14.61
N MET A 293 -50.19 -4.92 -15.03
CA MET A 293 -51.58 -5.32 -15.01
C MET A 293 -51.79 -6.39 -16.07
N GLN A 294 -51.99 -7.63 -15.64
CA GLN A 294 -52.45 -8.67 -16.55
C GLN A 294 -53.93 -8.91 -16.34
N PRO A 295 -54.70 -9.08 -17.44
CA PRO A 295 -56.00 -9.72 -17.35
C PRO A 295 -55.80 -11.07 -16.65
N VAL A 296 -56.67 -11.43 -15.71
CA VAL A 296 -56.59 -12.76 -15.07
C VAL A 296 -56.61 -13.80 -16.18
N LYS A 297 -55.63 -14.72 -16.21
CA LYS A 297 -55.56 -15.79 -17.21
C LYS A 297 -56.91 -16.53 -17.22
N GLY A 298 -57.74 -16.25 -18.23
CA GLY A 298 -59.15 -16.63 -18.30
C GLY A 298 -60.10 -15.53 -18.79
N SER A 299 -59.73 -14.25 -18.66
CA SER A 299 -60.51 -13.13 -19.18
C SER A 299 -60.01 -12.74 -20.58
N GLY A 300 -60.63 -13.32 -21.62
CA GLY A 300 -60.46 -12.82 -22.98
C GLY A 300 -60.83 -13.79 -24.08
N LYS A 301 -60.57 -15.09 -23.90
CA LYS A 301 -61.05 -16.23 -24.70
C LYS A 301 -60.38 -17.51 -24.18
N ASN A 302 -61.15 -18.46 -23.64
CA ASN A 302 -60.63 -19.80 -23.36
C ASN A 302 -60.93 -20.73 -24.54
N ARG A 303 -60.05 -21.69 -24.82
CA ARG A 303 -60.30 -22.69 -25.84
C ARG A 303 -61.15 -23.80 -25.22
N ASP A 304 -62.37 -23.98 -25.70
CA ASP A 304 -63.27 -25.03 -25.22
C ASP A 304 -62.64 -26.40 -25.51
N PRO A 305 -62.36 -27.23 -24.49
CA PRO A 305 -61.70 -28.53 -24.70
C PRO A 305 -62.55 -29.53 -25.48
N LYS A 306 -63.88 -29.32 -25.59
CA LYS A 306 -64.78 -30.20 -26.37
C LYS A 306 -64.90 -29.76 -27.84
N THR A 307 -64.84 -28.46 -28.12
CA THR A 307 -65.09 -27.91 -29.46
C THR A 307 -63.86 -27.29 -30.13
N GLY A 308 -62.78 -27.06 -29.39
CA GLY A 308 -61.53 -26.46 -29.88
C GLY A 308 -61.62 -24.96 -30.23
N ARG A 309 -62.79 -24.34 -30.07
CA ARG A 309 -63.07 -22.93 -30.39
C ARG A 309 -62.83 -22.02 -29.19
N CYS A 310 -62.43 -20.79 -29.47
CA CYS A 310 -62.27 -19.76 -28.44
C CYS A 310 -63.63 -19.22 -27.99
N VAL A 311 -64.01 -19.44 -26.74
CA VAL A 311 -65.24 -18.92 -26.10
C VAL A 311 -64.94 -17.76 -25.18
N HIS A 312 -65.81 -16.74 -25.21
CA HIS A 312 -65.78 -15.61 -24.27
C HIS A 312 -66.19 -16.09 -22.87
N VAL A 313 -65.46 -15.65 -21.86
CA VAL A 313 -65.75 -15.90 -20.44
C VAL A 313 -66.06 -14.55 -19.81
N ASP A 314 -67.13 -14.48 -19.02
CA ASP A 314 -67.58 -13.23 -18.38
C ASP A 314 -66.47 -12.60 -17.53
N ALA A 315 -66.19 -11.34 -17.82
CA ALA A 315 -65.12 -10.57 -17.23
C ALA A 315 -65.60 -9.88 -15.94
N SER A 316 -65.69 -10.63 -14.84
CA SER A 316 -65.77 -10.06 -13.48
C SER A 316 -64.44 -10.16 -12.72
N ALA A 317 -63.34 -10.44 -13.42
CA ALA A 317 -62.03 -10.57 -12.80
C ALA A 317 -61.30 -9.23 -12.80
N THR A 318 -61.14 -8.63 -11.62
CA THR A 318 -60.21 -7.51 -11.41
C THR A 318 -58.83 -7.89 -11.94
N PRO A 319 -58.21 -7.07 -12.80
CA PRO A 319 -56.88 -7.38 -13.32
C PRO A 319 -55.93 -7.58 -12.14
N LYS A 320 -55.21 -8.71 -12.16
CA LYS A 320 -54.22 -8.99 -11.13
C LYS A 320 -52.94 -8.25 -11.50
N GLU A 321 -52.45 -7.46 -10.57
CA GLU A 321 -51.15 -6.83 -10.70
C GLU A 321 -50.08 -7.89 -10.43
N TYR A 322 -49.18 -8.10 -11.40
CA TYR A 322 -48.01 -8.95 -11.23
C TYR A 322 -46.76 -8.09 -11.37
N THR A 323 -45.74 -8.35 -10.57
CA THR A 323 -44.43 -7.72 -10.81
C THR A 323 -43.76 -8.36 -12.02
N GLY A 324 -43.68 -7.61 -13.11
CA GLY A 324 -42.89 -7.97 -14.28
C GLY A 324 -41.43 -7.60 -14.08
N TYR A 325 -40.53 -8.52 -14.44
CA TYR A 325 -39.08 -8.29 -14.41
C TYR A 325 -38.55 -8.27 -15.83
N ARG A 326 -37.88 -7.19 -16.19
CA ARG A 326 -37.31 -7.01 -17.52
C ARG A 326 -35.92 -6.40 -17.41
N THR A 327 -35.00 -6.95 -18.19
CA THR A 327 -33.64 -6.45 -18.37
C THR A 327 -33.47 -6.07 -19.83
N TRP A 328 -32.98 -4.87 -20.12
CA TRP A 328 -32.71 -4.38 -21.47
C TRP A 328 -31.21 -4.17 -21.66
N PHE A 329 -30.77 -4.28 -22.91
CA PHE A 329 -29.44 -3.94 -23.39
C PHE A 329 -29.62 -3.00 -24.58
N ALA A 330 -29.04 -1.79 -24.52
CA ALA A 330 -29.14 -0.76 -25.54
C ALA A 330 -28.21 -1.02 -26.75
N LEU A 331 -28.36 -2.19 -27.38
CA LEU A 331 -27.50 -2.65 -28.46
C LEU A 331 -28.23 -2.55 -29.82
N PRO A 332 -27.89 -1.57 -30.68
CA PRO A 332 -28.59 -1.35 -31.95
C PRO A 332 -28.30 -2.44 -32.99
N ARG A 333 -29.21 -2.57 -33.95
CA ARG A 333 -29.09 -3.50 -35.08
C ARG A 333 -27.78 -3.27 -35.82
N GLY A 334 -27.06 -4.35 -36.11
CA GLY A 334 -25.75 -4.31 -36.76
C GLY A 334 -24.56 -4.27 -35.79
N SER A 335 -24.77 -4.03 -34.49
CA SER A 335 -23.70 -4.14 -33.50
C SER A 335 -23.19 -5.59 -33.37
N LYS A 336 -21.86 -5.76 -33.30
CA LYS A 336 -21.23 -7.05 -33.04
C LYS A 336 -21.62 -7.60 -31.67
N ALA A 337 -21.65 -6.74 -30.66
CA ALA A 337 -22.07 -7.07 -29.29
C ALA A 337 -23.52 -7.59 -29.25
N ARG A 338 -24.42 -6.99 -30.04
CA ARG A 338 -25.81 -7.47 -30.18
C ARG A 338 -25.87 -8.92 -30.69
N SER A 339 -25.11 -9.21 -31.74
CA SER A 339 -25.10 -10.52 -32.37
C SER A 339 -24.52 -11.58 -31.43
N LYS A 340 -23.46 -11.22 -30.70
CA LYS A 340 -22.84 -12.10 -29.70
C LYS A 340 -23.75 -12.34 -28.50
N LEU A 341 -24.42 -11.31 -27.97
CA LEU A 341 -25.41 -11.45 -26.90
C LEU A 341 -26.54 -12.40 -27.31
N ILE A 342 -27.14 -12.20 -28.49
CA ILE A 342 -28.23 -13.05 -28.98
C ILE A 342 -27.79 -14.51 -29.07
N ALA A 343 -26.61 -14.79 -29.66
CA ALA A 343 -26.08 -16.14 -29.76
C ALA A 343 -25.89 -16.81 -28.39
N LEU A 344 -25.41 -16.06 -27.39
CA LEU A 344 -25.25 -16.57 -26.03
C LEU A 344 -26.61 -16.83 -25.35
N LEU A 345 -27.60 -15.97 -25.55
CA LEU A 345 -28.95 -16.16 -25.01
C LEU A 345 -29.64 -17.39 -25.63
N GLU A 346 -29.55 -17.55 -26.96
CA GLU A 346 -30.06 -18.73 -27.68
C GLU A 346 -29.38 -20.02 -27.22
N LYS A 347 -28.04 -20.02 -27.15
CA LYS A 347 -27.23 -21.16 -26.71
C LYS A 347 -27.65 -21.65 -25.32
N ASN A 348 -27.98 -20.73 -24.42
CA ASN A 348 -28.34 -21.05 -23.03
C ASN A 348 -29.86 -21.15 -22.81
N GLY A 349 -30.67 -21.18 -23.87
CA GLY A 349 -32.13 -21.33 -23.78
C GLY A 349 -32.84 -20.13 -23.11
N ILE A 350 -32.19 -18.98 -23.04
CA ILE A 350 -32.74 -17.77 -22.42
C ILE A 350 -33.60 -17.04 -23.45
N LYS A 351 -34.90 -16.93 -23.19
CA LYS A 351 -35.81 -16.20 -24.08
C LYS A 351 -35.59 -14.70 -24.01
N TYR A 352 -35.55 -14.07 -25.17
CA TYR A 352 -35.37 -12.63 -25.33
C TYR A 352 -36.33 -12.06 -26.37
N GLY A 353 -36.47 -10.74 -26.37
CA GLY A 353 -37.09 -9.97 -27.44
C GLY A 353 -36.09 -8.96 -28.01
N VAL A 354 -36.37 -8.49 -29.22
CA VAL A 354 -35.50 -7.54 -29.92
C VAL A 354 -36.32 -6.43 -30.56
N THR A 355 -35.74 -5.23 -30.59
CA THR A 355 -36.10 -4.12 -31.48
C THR A 355 -34.89 -3.76 -32.34
N ASP A 356 -35.02 -2.74 -33.17
CA ASP A 356 -33.88 -2.18 -33.90
C ASP A 356 -32.84 -1.53 -32.98
N MET A 357 -33.23 -1.12 -31.76
CA MET A 357 -32.35 -0.40 -30.84
C MET A 357 -31.93 -1.20 -29.60
N GLN A 358 -32.66 -2.27 -29.25
CA GLN A 358 -32.50 -2.94 -27.96
C GLN A 358 -32.71 -4.46 -28.05
N VAL A 359 -32.10 -5.17 -27.11
CA VAL A 359 -32.40 -6.57 -26.77
C VAL A 359 -32.93 -6.59 -25.34
N TRP A 360 -33.98 -7.35 -25.03
CA TRP A 360 -34.44 -7.50 -23.65
C TRP A 360 -34.71 -8.94 -23.26
N VAL A 361 -34.45 -9.25 -22.00
CA VAL A 361 -34.70 -10.55 -21.38
C VAL A 361 -35.82 -10.40 -20.36
N HIS A 362 -36.75 -11.36 -20.38
CA HIS A 362 -37.84 -11.45 -19.42
C HIS A 362 -37.54 -12.52 -18.37
N GLY A 363 -37.74 -12.18 -17.10
CA GLY A 363 -37.71 -13.16 -16.02
C GLY A 363 -37.01 -12.67 -14.76
N ARG A 364 -37.58 -13.08 -13.62
CA ARG A 364 -37.03 -12.79 -12.29
C ARG A 364 -35.61 -13.33 -12.07
N PRO A 365 -35.22 -14.55 -12.52
CA PRO A 365 -33.88 -15.08 -12.27
C PRO A 365 -32.78 -14.24 -12.93
N PHE A 366 -32.98 -13.90 -14.21
CA PHE A 366 -32.02 -13.08 -14.96
C PHE A 366 -31.95 -11.66 -14.39
N TYR A 367 -33.11 -11.07 -14.04
CA TYR A 367 -33.15 -9.77 -13.35
C TYR A 367 -32.35 -9.79 -12.05
N ARG A 368 -32.55 -10.79 -11.18
CA ARG A 368 -31.82 -10.90 -9.90
C ARG A 368 -30.31 -11.01 -10.11
N ALA A 369 -29.89 -11.83 -11.08
CA ALA A 369 -28.49 -12.03 -11.40
C ALA A 369 -27.78 -10.72 -11.81
N VAL A 370 -28.44 -9.87 -12.61
CA VAL A 370 -27.85 -8.61 -13.06
C VAL A 370 -28.08 -7.44 -12.11
N ALA A 371 -29.16 -7.45 -11.32
CA ALA A 371 -29.52 -6.35 -10.41
C ALA A 371 -28.47 -6.12 -9.31
N GLU A 372 -27.69 -7.17 -8.95
CA GLU A 372 -26.54 -7.03 -8.05
C GLU A 372 -25.47 -6.06 -8.61
N CYS A 373 -25.42 -5.88 -9.93
CA CYS A 373 -24.54 -4.90 -10.56
C CYS A 373 -25.09 -3.48 -10.53
N GLY A 374 -26.27 -3.23 -9.96
CA GLY A 374 -26.94 -1.93 -9.95
C GLY A 374 -27.85 -1.71 -11.15
N THR A 375 -28.97 -1.02 -10.91
CA THR A 375 -30.06 -0.84 -11.88
C THR A 375 -30.05 0.53 -12.56
N SER A 376 -29.24 1.48 -12.09
CA SER A 376 -29.08 2.82 -12.68
C SER A 376 -27.61 3.11 -12.96
N ALA A 377 -27.33 4.02 -13.90
CA ALA A 377 -25.97 4.37 -14.30
C ALA A 377 -25.05 4.78 -13.12
N HIS A 378 -25.59 5.48 -12.12
CA HIS A 378 -24.84 5.89 -10.92
C HIS A 378 -24.61 4.76 -9.91
N THR A 379 -25.44 3.72 -9.91
CA THR A 379 -25.35 2.58 -8.99
C THR A 379 -24.63 1.38 -9.60
N LYS A 380 -24.25 1.47 -10.88
CA LYS A 380 -23.50 0.42 -11.57
C LYS A 380 -22.22 0.08 -10.81
N ARG A 381 -21.94 -1.21 -10.65
CA ARG A 381 -20.77 -1.75 -9.96
C ARG A 381 -20.51 -3.19 -10.41
N ILE A 382 -19.30 -3.67 -10.17
CA ILE A 382 -18.93 -5.08 -10.28
C ILE A 382 -19.05 -5.71 -8.88
N PRO A 383 -19.86 -6.76 -8.68
CA PRO A 383 -19.89 -7.50 -7.42
C PRO A 383 -18.49 -8.01 -7.03
N SER A 384 -18.13 -7.91 -5.75
CA SER A 384 -16.78 -8.25 -5.28
C SER A 384 -16.42 -9.72 -5.51
N TRP A 385 -17.41 -10.62 -5.44
CA TRP A 385 -17.22 -12.05 -5.70
C TRP A 385 -16.76 -12.32 -7.15
N ILE A 386 -17.10 -11.45 -8.10
CA ILE A 386 -16.66 -11.56 -9.49
C ILE A 386 -15.19 -11.21 -9.64
N LEU A 387 -14.71 -10.19 -8.93
CA LEU A 387 -13.31 -9.76 -8.96
C LEU A 387 -12.34 -10.77 -8.33
N ARG A 388 -12.85 -11.87 -7.76
CA ARG A 388 -12.06 -12.99 -7.23
C ARG A 388 -11.72 -14.04 -8.28
N TYR A 389 -12.37 -14.04 -9.44
CA TYR A 389 -12.08 -15.01 -10.51
C TYR A 389 -10.66 -14.84 -11.09
N PRO A 390 -10.07 -15.90 -11.66
CA PRO A 390 -8.80 -15.80 -12.37
C PRO A 390 -8.86 -14.81 -13.54
N SER A 391 -7.69 -14.34 -13.97
CA SER A 391 -7.58 -13.34 -15.05
C SER A 391 -8.26 -13.77 -16.36
N GLU A 392 -8.35 -15.06 -16.66
CA GLU A 392 -8.99 -15.60 -17.87
C GLU A 392 -10.49 -15.26 -17.92
N GLN A 393 -11.19 -15.51 -16.82
CA GLN A 393 -12.61 -15.18 -16.63
C GLN A 393 -12.81 -13.66 -16.58
N LEU A 394 -11.94 -12.95 -15.85
CA LEU A 394 -12.00 -11.49 -15.74
C LEU A 394 -11.82 -10.79 -17.09
N MET A 395 -11.04 -11.38 -18.01
CA MET A 395 -10.95 -10.87 -19.38
C MET A 395 -12.28 -10.92 -20.12
N ARG A 396 -13.16 -11.90 -19.84
CA ARG A 396 -14.51 -11.97 -20.43
C ARG A 396 -15.41 -10.85 -19.95
N LEU A 397 -15.32 -10.51 -18.66
CA LEU A 397 -15.99 -9.35 -18.10
C LEU A 397 -15.51 -8.04 -18.77
N LEU A 398 -14.18 -7.88 -18.88
CA LEU A 398 -13.59 -6.70 -19.54
C LEU A 398 -14.01 -6.61 -21.02
N GLU A 399 -14.05 -7.73 -21.74
CA GLU A 399 -14.52 -7.80 -23.13
C GLU A 399 -15.97 -7.28 -23.24
N GLY A 400 -16.86 -7.72 -22.35
CA GLY A 400 -18.24 -7.24 -22.31
C GLY A 400 -18.36 -5.74 -22.00
N LEU A 401 -17.58 -5.23 -21.04
CA LEU A 401 -17.56 -3.79 -20.72
C LEU A 401 -17.08 -2.95 -21.91
N MET A 402 -16.07 -3.43 -22.63
CA MET A 402 -15.51 -2.73 -23.78
C MET A 402 -16.42 -2.76 -25.00
N ASP A 403 -17.15 -3.87 -25.20
CA ASP A 403 -18.13 -4.02 -26.28
C ASP A 403 -19.40 -3.16 -26.07
N SER A 404 -19.62 -2.64 -24.87
CA SER A 404 -20.73 -1.73 -24.55
C SER A 404 -20.30 -0.25 -24.57
N ASP A 405 -19.63 0.20 -23.51
CA ASP A 405 -19.29 1.63 -23.28
C ASP A 405 -17.80 1.91 -23.57
N GLY A 406 -17.09 0.91 -24.10
CA GLY A 406 -15.70 1.02 -24.50
C GLY A 406 -15.54 1.59 -25.91
N ASP A 407 -14.38 2.18 -26.18
CA ASP A 407 -13.97 2.57 -27.52
C ASP A 407 -12.80 1.72 -28.04
N GLU A 408 -12.57 1.81 -29.35
CA GLU A 408 -11.50 1.11 -30.07
C GLU A 408 -10.08 1.47 -29.58
N ARG A 409 -9.93 2.55 -28.81
CA ARG A 409 -8.66 3.02 -28.24
C ARG A 409 -8.44 2.48 -26.82
N GLY A 410 -9.39 1.71 -26.29
CA GLY A 410 -9.32 1.11 -24.95
C GLY A 410 -9.75 2.07 -23.83
N TYR A 411 -10.56 3.10 -24.13
CA TYR A 411 -11.20 3.90 -23.10
C TYR A 411 -12.57 3.34 -22.75
N TYR A 412 -12.90 3.36 -21.47
CA TYR A 412 -14.21 3.03 -20.92
C TYR A 412 -14.71 4.23 -20.12
N TYR A 413 -16.02 4.51 -20.21
CA TYR A 413 -16.62 5.67 -19.57
C TYR A 413 -17.73 5.26 -18.61
N THR A 414 -17.81 5.92 -17.45
CA THR A 414 -18.92 5.70 -16.52
C THR A 414 -19.19 6.92 -15.66
N VAL A 415 -20.42 7.07 -15.15
CA VAL A 415 -20.78 8.06 -14.13
C VAL A 415 -20.69 7.49 -12.70
N SER A 416 -20.51 6.18 -12.55
CA SER A 416 -20.33 5.53 -11.26
C SER A 416 -18.87 5.57 -10.85
N ARG A 417 -18.56 6.30 -9.77
CA ARG A 417 -17.21 6.35 -9.20
C ARG A 417 -16.74 4.96 -8.78
N ARG A 418 -17.62 4.19 -8.13
CA ARG A 418 -17.32 2.83 -7.66
C ARG A 418 -16.96 1.92 -8.82
N LEU A 419 -17.74 1.95 -9.90
CA LEU A 419 -17.43 1.16 -11.09
C LEU A 419 -16.08 1.59 -11.70
N ALA A 420 -15.82 2.89 -11.79
CA ALA A 420 -14.55 3.40 -12.32
C ALA A 420 -13.34 2.83 -11.56
N GLU A 421 -13.41 2.82 -10.23
CA GLU A 421 -12.37 2.25 -9.36
C GLU A 421 -12.29 0.71 -9.47
N GLN A 422 -13.42 0.02 -9.67
CA GLN A 422 -13.44 -1.43 -9.88
C GLN A 422 -12.92 -1.85 -11.26
N VAL A 423 -13.09 -1.02 -12.30
CA VAL A 423 -12.47 -1.27 -13.62
C VAL A 423 -10.95 -1.10 -13.54
N VAL A 424 -10.44 -0.24 -12.67
CA VAL A 424 -9.00 -0.14 -12.36
C VAL A 424 -8.52 -1.43 -11.68
N GLU A 425 -9.23 -1.91 -10.65
CA GLU A 425 -8.91 -3.20 -10.00
C GLU A 425 -8.90 -4.35 -11.03
N LEU A 426 -9.95 -4.44 -11.85
CA LEU A 426 -10.10 -5.43 -12.91
C LEU A 426 -8.90 -5.39 -13.87
N GLY A 427 -8.55 -4.20 -14.36
CA GLY A 427 -7.40 -4.03 -15.24
C GLY A 427 -6.08 -4.46 -14.58
N CYS A 428 -5.89 -4.13 -13.30
CA CYS A 428 -4.71 -4.57 -12.55
C CYS A 428 -4.64 -6.10 -12.43
N LYS A 429 -5.74 -6.76 -12.05
CA LYS A 429 -5.83 -8.23 -11.92
C LYS A 429 -5.63 -8.95 -13.26
N ILE A 430 -6.06 -8.37 -14.38
CA ILE A 430 -5.81 -8.94 -15.71
C ILE A 430 -4.35 -8.74 -16.17
N GLY A 431 -3.57 -7.91 -15.48
CA GLY A 431 -2.23 -7.53 -15.92
C GLY A 431 -2.26 -6.51 -17.06
N LYS A 432 -3.11 -5.48 -16.95
CA LYS A 432 -3.18 -4.32 -17.85
C LYS A 432 -2.77 -3.05 -17.12
N ASN A 433 -2.27 -2.07 -17.88
CA ASN A 433 -2.09 -0.73 -17.34
C ASN A 433 -3.41 0.01 -17.38
N VAL A 434 -3.66 0.78 -16.32
CA VAL A 434 -4.88 1.56 -16.18
C VAL A 434 -4.58 3.00 -15.78
N THR A 435 -5.42 3.92 -16.24
CA THR A 435 -5.45 5.30 -15.76
C THR A 435 -6.89 5.73 -15.55
N LEU A 436 -7.15 6.52 -14.53
CA LEU A 436 -8.48 7.00 -14.17
C LEU A 436 -8.51 8.52 -14.23
N ARG A 437 -9.43 9.10 -15.00
CA ARG A 437 -9.58 10.55 -15.08
C ARG A 437 -11.01 10.96 -14.77
N ALA A 438 -11.18 11.83 -13.78
CA ALA A 438 -12.45 12.52 -13.58
C ALA A 438 -12.65 13.56 -14.70
N ARG A 439 -13.82 13.52 -15.34
CA ARG A 439 -14.25 14.42 -16.40
C ARG A 439 -15.36 15.33 -15.85
N PRO A 440 -15.08 16.64 -15.66
CA PRO A 440 -16.07 17.55 -15.14
C PRO A 440 -17.27 17.67 -16.10
N PRO A 441 -18.45 18.05 -15.59
CA PRO A 441 -19.60 18.42 -16.40
C PRO A 441 -19.24 19.31 -17.59
N GLN A 442 -19.62 18.91 -18.79
CA GLN A 442 -19.43 19.71 -20.01
C GLN A 442 -20.79 20.16 -20.55
N THR A 443 -20.84 21.39 -21.04
CA THR A 443 -21.98 21.90 -21.79
C THR A 443 -21.67 21.76 -23.27
N ARG A 444 -22.54 21.06 -24.01
CA ARG A 444 -22.51 21.02 -25.48
C ARG A 444 -23.81 21.57 -26.04
N ILE A 445 -23.73 22.30 -27.13
CA ILE A 445 -24.89 22.75 -27.90
C ILE A 445 -25.03 21.79 -29.08
N ARG A 446 -26.17 21.11 -29.18
CA ARG A 446 -26.50 20.28 -30.33
C ARG A 446 -26.75 21.14 -31.57
N ALA A 447 -26.71 20.51 -32.75
CA ALA A 447 -26.99 21.18 -34.02
C ALA A 447 -28.41 21.79 -34.10
N ASP A 448 -29.34 21.32 -33.26
CA ASP A 448 -30.71 21.83 -33.11
C ASP A 448 -30.84 22.98 -32.08
N GLY A 449 -29.72 23.48 -31.54
CA GLY A 449 -29.68 24.54 -30.54
C GLY A 449 -29.92 24.08 -29.09
N VAL A 450 -30.19 22.79 -28.86
CA VAL A 450 -30.43 22.27 -27.51
C VAL A 450 -29.12 22.20 -26.72
N GLN A 451 -29.08 22.88 -25.58
CA GLN A 451 -27.96 22.84 -24.66
C GLN A 451 -28.05 21.58 -23.77
N ILE A 452 -27.07 20.69 -23.90
CA ILE A 452 -26.94 19.47 -23.10
C ILE A 452 -25.77 19.65 -22.13
N ARG A 453 -26.07 19.57 -20.83
CA ARG A 453 -25.06 19.55 -19.77
C ARG A 453 -24.84 18.11 -19.30
N SER A 454 -23.63 17.59 -19.50
CA SER A 454 -23.25 16.28 -18.98
C SER A 454 -23.04 16.33 -17.46
N SER A 455 -23.18 15.19 -16.79
CA SER A 455 -22.77 15.03 -15.39
C SER A 455 -21.25 14.84 -15.26
N LEU A 456 -20.76 14.81 -14.01
CA LEU A 456 -19.43 14.30 -13.68
C LEU A 456 -19.35 12.84 -14.15
N SER A 457 -18.30 12.53 -14.91
CA SER A 457 -18.04 11.18 -15.41
C SER A 457 -16.58 10.81 -15.18
N TYR A 458 -16.26 9.55 -15.37
CA TYR A 458 -14.94 8.97 -15.23
C TYR A 458 -14.55 8.32 -16.55
N GLU A 459 -13.35 8.62 -17.00
CA GLU A 459 -12.70 8.02 -18.16
C GLU A 459 -11.61 7.09 -17.65
N ILE A 460 -11.71 5.82 -18.00
CA ILE A 460 -10.77 4.79 -17.62
C ILE A 460 -10.08 4.31 -18.89
N SER A 461 -8.77 4.50 -18.99
CA SER A 461 -8.00 3.94 -20.10
C SER A 461 -7.42 2.61 -19.67
N VAL A 462 -7.78 1.53 -20.35
CA VAL A 462 -7.22 0.19 -20.16
C VAL A 462 -6.42 -0.14 -21.41
N TYR A 463 -5.09 -0.12 -21.29
CA TYR A 463 -4.21 -0.28 -22.44
C TYR A 463 -3.13 -1.34 -22.20
N GLY A 464 -2.51 -1.74 -23.32
CA GLY A 464 -1.58 -2.85 -23.39
C GLY A 464 -0.34 -2.75 -22.51
N ASN A 465 0.42 -3.85 -22.53
CA ASN A 465 1.39 -4.28 -21.53
C ASN A 465 2.73 -3.50 -21.58
N GLY A 466 2.71 -2.27 -22.08
CA GLY A 466 3.91 -1.44 -22.14
C GLY A 466 4.40 -1.10 -20.74
N ARG A 467 5.65 -1.44 -20.44
CA ARG A 467 6.30 -1.04 -19.18
C ARG A 467 6.19 0.47 -19.01
N ARG A 468 5.88 0.92 -17.79
CA ARG A 468 6.03 2.33 -17.42
C ARG A 468 7.45 2.53 -16.94
N TRP A 469 7.93 3.75 -17.09
CA TRP A 469 9.32 4.07 -16.80
C TRP A 469 9.37 5.23 -15.83
N LEU A 470 10.11 5.02 -14.75
CA LEU A 470 10.56 6.11 -13.91
C LEU A 470 11.92 6.57 -14.42
N HIS A 471 12.15 7.87 -14.43
CA HIS A 471 13.38 8.46 -14.95
C HIS A 471 14.08 9.20 -13.82
N GLY A 472 15.21 8.67 -13.35
CA GLY A 472 16.01 9.33 -12.31
C GLY A 472 16.54 10.71 -12.71
N ALA A 473 16.63 10.99 -14.01
CA ALA A 473 17.05 12.31 -14.52
C ALA A 473 15.90 13.33 -14.71
N LYS A 474 14.62 12.94 -14.52
CA LYS A 474 13.46 13.78 -14.86
C LYS A 474 12.49 14.04 -13.71
N PHE A 475 12.83 13.64 -12.49
CA PHE A 475 12.03 14.01 -11.33
C PHE A 475 12.28 15.46 -10.94
N LYS A 476 11.30 16.11 -10.32
CA LYS A 476 11.43 17.46 -9.79
C LYS A 476 11.58 17.40 -8.27
N ARG A 477 12.53 18.16 -7.73
CA ARG A 477 12.53 18.49 -6.30
C ARG A 477 11.50 19.58 -6.07
N VAL A 478 10.56 19.34 -5.18
CA VAL A 478 9.45 20.24 -4.88
C VAL A 478 9.51 20.56 -3.39
N PRO A 479 9.69 21.83 -3.01
CA PRO A 479 9.49 22.26 -1.63
C PRO A 479 8.07 21.90 -1.21
N TYR A 480 7.93 21.22 -0.09
CA TYR A 480 6.67 20.70 0.39
C TYR A 480 6.51 21.04 1.86
N CYS A 481 5.34 21.58 2.18
CA CYS A 481 4.87 21.76 3.54
C CYS A 481 3.43 21.24 3.55
N GLY A 482 3.21 20.11 4.21
CA GLY A 482 1.92 19.42 4.20
C GLY A 482 2.03 18.02 4.77
N VAL A 483 1.01 17.19 4.52
CA VAL A 483 0.99 15.84 5.09
C VAL A 483 1.76 14.85 4.21
N VAL A 484 2.54 13.97 4.80
CA VAL A 484 3.11 12.78 4.18
C VAL A 484 2.64 11.56 4.95
N TRP A 485 2.53 10.41 4.30
CA TRP A 485 2.00 9.21 4.94
C TRP A 485 2.63 7.93 4.40
N CYS A 486 2.52 6.83 5.14
CA CYS A 486 3.12 5.55 4.79
C CYS A 486 2.30 4.38 5.37
N PRO A 487 1.67 3.54 4.54
CA PRO A 487 1.06 2.30 4.98
C PRO A 487 2.10 1.19 5.18
N ASP A 488 1.95 0.40 6.24
CA ASP A 488 2.72 -0.83 6.43
C ASP A 488 2.01 -2.04 5.85
N ILE A 489 2.72 -2.75 4.97
CA ILE A 489 2.26 -4.01 4.36
C ILE A 489 3.33 -5.07 4.65
N PRO A 490 3.22 -5.81 5.77
CA PRO A 490 4.16 -6.85 6.11
C PRO A 490 4.31 -7.90 5.01
N GLY A 491 5.53 -8.40 4.84
CA GLY A 491 5.87 -9.43 3.84
C GLY A 491 6.22 -8.85 2.46
N THR A 492 5.35 -8.01 1.89
CA THR A 492 5.55 -7.51 0.51
C THR A 492 6.22 -6.15 0.46
N HIS A 493 6.04 -5.31 1.49
CA HIS A 493 6.64 -3.98 1.59
C HIS A 493 6.35 -3.08 0.38
N ASN A 494 5.26 -3.32 -0.34
CA ASN A 494 4.82 -2.53 -1.47
C ASN A 494 3.30 -2.57 -1.60
N LEU A 495 2.73 -1.58 -2.29
CA LEU A 495 1.31 -1.52 -2.59
C LEU A 495 1.05 -0.74 -3.89
N LEU A 496 -0.14 -0.93 -4.45
CA LEU A 496 -0.66 -0.15 -5.57
C LEU A 496 -1.16 1.20 -5.07
N VAL A 497 -0.39 2.25 -5.37
CA VAL A 497 -0.76 3.64 -5.07
C VAL A 497 -1.30 4.34 -6.31
N GLU A 498 -2.10 5.38 -6.08
CA GLU A 498 -2.65 6.26 -7.09
C GLU A 498 -2.31 7.71 -6.77
N ARG A 499 -1.99 8.48 -7.81
CA ARG A 499 -1.89 9.94 -7.74
C ARG A 499 -2.33 10.56 -9.05
N ASN A 500 -3.24 11.55 -9.01
CA ASN A 500 -3.74 12.28 -10.19
C ASN A 500 -4.19 11.37 -11.36
N GLY A 501 -4.80 10.24 -11.05
CA GLY A 501 -5.31 9.27 -12.01
C GLY A 501 -4.30 8.25 -12.52
N ARG A 502 -3.07 8.26 -11.97
CA ARG A 502 -1.98 7.36 -12.36
C ARG A 502 -1.71 6.37 -11.25
N PHE A 503 -1.70 5.09 -11.59
CA PHE A 503 -1.48 4.00 -10.65
C PHE A 503 -0.05 3.50 -10.72
N LEU A 504 0.54 3.03 -9.63
CA LEU A 504 1.89 2.46 -9.62
C LEU A 504 2.08 1.58 -8.39
N PHE A 505 2.72 0.42 -8.55
CA PHE A 505 3.23 -0.33 -7.39
C PHE A 505 4.49 0.36 -6.85
N CYS A 506 4.47 0.73 -5.58
CA CYS A 506 5.54 1.47 -4.90
C CYS A 506 5.81 0.89 -3.51
N GLY A 507 7.03 1.04 -2.99
CA GLY A 507 7.48 0.39 -1.75
C GLY A 507 7.28 1.21 -0.46
N ASN A 508 7.52 0.58 0.70
CA ASN A 508 7.57 1.17 2.04
C ASN A 508 8.94 0.87 2.75
N THR A 509 9.22 1.35 3.98
CA THR A 509 10.61 1.36 4.55
C THR A 509 10.92 0.48 5.78
N LYS A 510 12.18 -0.05 5.89
CA LYS A 510 12.76 -0.82 7.03
C LYS A 510 14.32 -0.65 7.22
N TYR A 511 14.79 -0.65 8.49
CA TYR A 511 16.15 -0.83 9.11
C TYR A 511 17.43 -0.08 8.63
N GLY A 512 17.99 0.76 9.54
CA GLY A 512 19.31 1.44 9.50
C GLY A 512 20.11 1.20 10.80
N ASP A 513 20.51 2.24 11.54
CA ASP A 513 21.31 2.15 12.79
C ASP A 513 20.65 1.40 13.96
N GLY A 514 19.37 1.02 13.84
CA GLY A 514 18.63 0.26 14.85
C GLY A 514 18.73 -1.28 14.74
N GLY A 515 19.58 -1.80 13.85
CA GLY A 515 19.75 -3.25 13.65
C GLY A 515 20.73 -3.91 14.62
N VAL A 516 20.68 -3.64 15.91
CA VAL A 516 21.64 -4.11 16.93
C VAL A 516 21.05 -5.19 17.85
N ASP A 517 21.89 -5.92 18.57
CA ASP A 517 21.43 -6.95 19.51
C ASP A 517 20.81 -6.34 20.78
N LEU A 518 21.41 -5.27 21.33
CA LEU A 518 20.93 -4.61 22.55
C LEU A 518 21.05 -3.08 22.46
N LEU A 519 20.09 -2.38 23.10
CA LEU A 519 20.05 -0.91 23.22
C LEU A 519 20.04 -0.50 24.70
N PRO A 520 21.20 -0.40 25.38
CA PRO A 520 21.26 -0.08 26.81
C PRO A 520 20.72 1.31 27.16
N LEU A 521 20.69 2.23 26.19
CA LEU A 521 20.15 3.58 26.35
C LEU A 521 18.69 3.70 25.86
N GLY A 522 18.09 2.64 25.31
CA GLY A 522 16.78 2.70 24.65
C GLY A 522 15.63 3.07 25.59
N GLY A 523 15.82 2.91 26.91
CA GLY A 523 14.89 3.34 27.94
C GLY A 523 15.17 4.72 28.55
N LEU A 524 16.23 5.41 28.11
CA LEU A 524 16.68 6.69 28.68
C LEU A 524 16.47 7.84 27.71
N TYR A 525 16.00 8.96 28.24
CA TYR A 525 15.94 10.24 27.55
C TYR A 525 17.34 10.80 27.27
N LYS A 526 17.51 11.61 26.23
CA LYS A 526 18.81 12.21 25.87
C LYS A 526 19.44 12.98 27.04
N THR A 527 18.63 13.71 27.79
CA THR A 527 19.01 14.43 29.02
C THR A 527 19.53 13.50 30.12
N GLN A 528 18.92 12.33 30.29
CA GLN A 528 19.39 11.30 31.22
C GLN A 528 20.68 10.65 30.72
N VAL A 529 20.85 10.49 29.41
CA VAL A 529 22.11 10.02 28.81
C VAL A 529 23.24 11.00 29.13
N TRP A 530 23.03 12.32 29.00
CA TRP A 530 24.04 13.31 29.39
C TRP A 530 24.40 13.25 30.88
N GLU A 531 23.41 13.07 31.76
CA GLU A 531 23.67 12.93 33.20
C GLU A 531 24.44 11.64 33.50
N LEU A 532 24.06 10.54 32.85
CA LEU A 532 24.69 9.25 33.00
C LEU A 532 26.14 9.27 32.50
N ALA A 533 26.39 9.94 31.36
CA ALA A 533 27.73 10.15 30.80
C ALA A 533 28.66 10.82 31.83
N ARG A 534 28.19 11.89 32.49
CA ARG A 534 28.98 12.57 33.55
C ARG A 534 29.29 11.65 34.71
N LYS A 535 28.30 10.89 35.18
CA LYS A 535 28.45 9.94 36.30
C LYS A 535 29.40 8.79 35.99
N LEU A 536 29.46 8.38 34.72
CA LEU A 536 30.35 7.33 34.24
C LEU A 536 31.77 7.81 33.95
N GLY A 537 32.04 9.13 34.02
CA GLY A 537 33.36 9.68 33.72
C GLY A 537 33.64 9.82 32.22
N VAL A 538 32.61 9.90 31.38
CA VAL A 538 32.79 10.23 29.96
C VAL A 538 33.46 11.61 29.83
N PRO A 539 34.49 11.79 28.99
CA PRO A 539 35.20 13.05 28.86
C PRO A 539 34.28 14.25 28.56
N GLN A 540 34.50 15.37 29.24
CA GLN A 540 33.66 16.57 29.12
C GLN A 540 33.55 17.08 27.67
N LYS A 541 34.65 17.02 26.92
CA LYS A 541 34.69 17.39 25.49
C LYS A 541 33.71 16.59 24.62
N VAL A 542 33.40 15.34 24.99
CA VAL A 542 32.42 14.50 24.28
C VAL A 542 30.98 14.82 24.70
N ILE A 543 30.77 15.16 25.97
CA ILE A 543 29.44 15.48 26.52
C ILE A 543 28.92 16.83 25.99
N GLU A 544 29.79 17.82 25.88
CA GLU A 544 29.42 19.19 25.45
C GLU A 544 29.26 19.33 23.94
N ARG A 545 29.68 18.32 23.18
CA ARG A 545 29.58 18.33 21.73
C ARG A 545 28.09 18.27 21.30
N PRO A 546 27.65 19.14 20.37
CA PRO A 546 26.31 19.06 19.80
C PRO A 546 26.04 17.68 19.16
N PRO A 547 24.89 17.04 19.45
CA PRO A 547 24.50 15.79 18.81
C PRO A 547 24.38 15.94 17.29
N THR A 548 24.95 14.98 16.55
CA THR A 548 24.98 15.00 15.08
C THR A 548 25.02 13.58 14.49
N PRO A 549 24.35 13.32 13.36
CA PRO A 549 24.42 12.04 12.64
C PRO A 549 25.73 11.86 11.85
N GLY A 550 26.51 12.94 11.66
CA GLY A 550 27.81 12.91 10.98
C GLY A 550 27.74 12.48 9.51
N LEU A 551 26.63 12.74 8.82
CA LEU A 551 26.43 12.34 7.43
C LEU A 551 27.01 13.36 6.44
N TRP A 552 26.94 14.66 6.78
CA TRP A 552 27.55 15.77 6.03
C TRP A 552 28.02 16.92 6.96
N PRO A 553 28.90 17.83 6.50
CA PRO A 553 29.41 18.93 7.32
C PRO A 553 28.30 19.89 7.81
N GLY A 554 28.34 20.26 9.09
CA GLY A 554 27.43 21.24 9.70
C GLY A 554 26.06 20.71 10.16
N GLN A 555 25.81 19.40 10.06
CA GLN A 555 24.55 18.76 10.47
C GLN A 555 24.41 18.69 12.00
N THR A 556 23.22 19.01 12.56
CA THR A 556 22.88 18.82 13.99
C THR A 556 21.49 18.21 14.17
N ASP A 557 21.33 17.34 15.17
CA ASP A 557 20.08 16.62 15.41
C ASP A 557 18.93 17.57 15.79
N GLU A 558 19.19 18.54 16.69
CA GLU A 558 18.17 19.51 17.13
C GLU A 558 17.73 20.46 15.99
N GLY A 559 18.65 20.75 15.06
CA GLY A 559 18.34 21.51 13.84
C GLY A 559 17.38 20.75 12.92
N GLU A 560 17.53 19.43 12.80
CA GLU A 560 16.63 18.57 12.02
C GLU A 560 15.29 18.31 12.71
N LEU A 561 15.28 18.15 14.04
CA LEU A 561 14.06 17.89 14.81
C LEU A 561 13.18 19.14 14.96
N GLY A 562 13.76 20.34 14.83
CA GLY A 562 13.07 21.61 15.08
C GLY A 562 12.51 21.70 16.50
N ILE A 563 13.13 21.00 17.44
CA ILE A 563 12.85 20.99 18.87
C ILE A 563 14.14 20.55 19.58
N THR A 564 14.47 21.20 20.69
CA THR A 564 15.65 20.80 21.48
C THR A 564 15.39 19.48 22.21
N TYR A 565 16.43 18.70 22.48
CA TYR A 565 16.29 17.47 23.25
C TYR A 565 15.77 17.72 24.67
N ARG A 566 16.12 18.86 25.28
CA ARG A 566 15.60 19.23 26.60
C ARG A 566 14.09 19.45 26.58
N GLU A 567 13.58 20.08 25.52
CA GLU A 567 12.15 20.27 25.35
C GLU A 567 11.45 18.97 24.95
N LEU A 568 12.03 18.19 24.02
CA LEU A 568 11.53 16.89 23.60
C LEU A 568 11.39 15.93 24.78
N ASP A 569 12.45 15.78 25.59
CA ASP A 569 12.46 14.88 26.75
C ASP A 569 11.47 15.32 27.82
N ARG A 570 11.34 16.63 28.06
CA ARG A 570 10.34 17.17 28.99
C ARG A 570 8.93 16.79 28.54
N VAL A 571 8.65 16.89 27.24
CA VAL A 571 7.34 16.54 26.69
C VAL A 571 7.10 15.03 26.73
N LEU A 572 8.11 14.22 26.40
CA LEU A 572 8.03 12.75 26.50
C LEU A 572 7.78 12.31 27.95
N ALA A 573 8.51 12.86 28.91
CA ALA A 573 8.32 12.57 30.33
C ALA A 573 6.93 12.98 30.84
N ALA A 574 6.42 14.14 30.42
CA ALA A 574 5.06 14.60 30.72
C ALA A 574 3.99 13.65 30.16
N ILE A 575 4.19 13.14 28.94
CA ILE A 575 3.29 12.15 28.33
C ILE A 575 3.29 10.84 29.13
N GLU A 576 4.47 10.35 29.53
CA GLU A 576 4.58 9.11 30.31
C GLU A 576 4.03 9.21 31.73
N ALA A 577 4.20 10.37 32.37
CA ALA A 577 3.63 10.64 33.69
C ALA A 577 2.11 10.84 33.67
N GLY A 578 1.50 10.97 32.48
CA GLY A 578 0.07 11.26 32.34
C GLY A 578 -0.33 12.70 32.67
N ASP A 579 0.64 13.58 32.96
CA ASP A 579 0.42 15.00 33.26
C ASP A 579 1.08 15.88 32.18
N THR A 580 0.26 16.34 31.24
CA THR A 580 0.68 17.21 30.13
C THR A 580 0.21 18.64 30.29
N SER A 581 -0.29 19.03 31.46
CA SER A 581 -0.89 20.35 31.73
C SER A 581 0.08 21.52 31.49
N GLY A 582 1.38 21.29 31.74
CA GLY A 582 2.44 22.29 31.55
C GLY A 582 3.08 22.32 30.16
N ILE A 583 2.57 21.57 29.19
CA ILE A 583 3.13 21.51 27.82
C ILE A 583 2.21 22.28 26.86
N LYS A 584 2.82 23.14 26.01
CA LYS A 584 2.08 23.84 24.96
C LYS A 584 1.35 22.83 24.07
N PRO A 585 0.06 23.04 23.74
CA PRO A 585 -0.72 22.09 22.94
C PRO A 585 -0.07 21.75 21.59
N THR A 586 0.56 22.73 20.93
CA THR A 586 1.27 22.55 19.65
C THR A 586 2.50 21.67 19.79
N THR A 587 3.33 21.89 20.82
CA THR A 587 4.51 21.06 21.11
C THR A 587 4.09 19.64 21.54
N LEU A 588 3.05 19.52 22.37
CA LEU A 588 2.53 18.23 22.81
C LEU A 588 1.99 17.40 21.63
N ALA A 589 1.24 18.04 20.73
CA ALA A 589 0.73 17.41 19.51
C ALA A 589 1.89 16.95 18.63
N LYS A 590 2.88 17.82 18.35
CA LYS A 590 4.08 17.50 17.56
C LYS A 590 4.80 16.26 18.11
N VAL A 591 5.07 16.22 19.42
CA VAL A 591 5.82 15.11 20.04
C VAL A 591 4.98 13.82 20.12
N ARG A 592 3.69 13.87 20.47
CA ARG A 592 2.81 12.68 20.44
C ARG A 592 2.73 12.07 19.05
N GLN A 593 2.69 12.92 18.02
CA GLN A 593 2.70 12.49 16.64
C GLN A 593 4.03 11.79 16.32
N MET A 594 5.18 12.38 16.68
CA MET A 594 6.49 11.77 16.47
C MET A 594 6.59 10.38 17.15
N ILE A 595 6.09 10.23 18.40
CA ILE A 595 6.04 8.95 19.14
C ILE A 595 5.25 7.90 18.36
N ALA A 596 4.06 8.25 17.89
CA ALA A 596 3.19 7.31 17.17
C ALA A 596 3.84 6.87 15.85
N ARG A 597 4.36 7.84 15.09
CA ARG A 597 5.03 7.69 13.79
C ARG A 597 6.25 6.77 13.79
N SER A 598 6.92 6.64 14.93
CA SER A 598 8.14 5.85 15.10
C SER A 598 7.91 4.54 15.85
N ALA A 599 6.67 4.24 16.25
CA ALA A 599 6.33 3.07 17.06
C ALA A 599 6.78 1.75 16.43
N HIS A 600 6.66 1.62 15.11
CA HIS A 600 7.12 0.45 14.35
C HIS A 600 8.64 0.22 14.43
N LYS A 601 9.44 1.24 14.77
CA LYS A 601 10.89 1.11 15.00
C LYS A 601 11.21 0.49 16.35
N ARG A 602 10.25 0.50 17.28
CA ARG A 602 10.36 -0.05 18.63
C ARG A 602 9.71 -1.44 18.76
N ALA A 603 9.04 -1.90 17.71
CA ALA A 603 8.45 -3.24 17.62
C ALA A 603 9.37 -4.19 16.84
N LEU A 604 9.35 -5.47 17.21
CA LEU A 604 9.93 -6.52 16.38
C LEU A 604 9.21 -6.54 15.02
N PRO A 605 9.86 -7.04 13.94
CA PRO A 605 9.14 -7.37 12.71
C PRO A 605 7.86 -8.13 13.07
N PRO A 606 6.67 -7.71 12.61
CA PRO A 606 5.48 -8.50 12.82
C PRO A 606 5.71 -9.89 12.22
N VAL A 607 5.59 -10.93 13.05
CA VAL A 607 5.77 -12.33 12.65
C VAL A 607 4.39 -12.90 12.35
N PHE A 608 4.23 -13.44 11.15
CA PHE A 608 3.05 -14.21 10.80
C PHE A 608 2.99 -15.48 11.67
N GLN A 609 1.90 -15.67 12.41
CA GLN A 609 1.65 -16.84 13.24
C GLN A 609 0.63 -17.74 12.51
N PRO A 610 1.01 -18.94 12.04
CA PRO A 610 0.04 -19.89 11.51
C PRO A 610 -0.85 -20.38 12.66
N GLU A 611 -2.17 -20.44 12.46
CA GLU A 611 -3.12 -20.99 13.43
C GLU A 611 -2.68 -22.42 13.81
N THR A 612 -2.40 -22.67 15.09
CA THR A 612 -2.26 -24.03 15.59
C THR A 612 -3.64 -24.66 15.61
N GLU A 613 -3.91 -25.57 14.69
CA GLU A 613 -5.04 -26.50 14.79
C GLU A 613 -4.94 -27.22 16.14
N HIS A 614 -5.68 -26.74 17.13
CA HIS A 614 -5.95 -27.53 18.31
C HIS A 614 -6.81 -28.70 17.84
N ALA A 615 -6.18 -29.86 17.68
CA ALA A 615 -6.87 -31.14 17.58
C ALA A 615 -7.78 -31.29 18.80
N THR A 616 -9.06 -30.98 18.61
CA THR A 616 -10.14 -31.51 19.44
C THR A 616 -10.15 -33.02 19.24
N HIS A 617 -9.38 -33.72 20.06
CA HIS A 617 -9.62 -35.14 20.30
C HIS A 617 -10.91 -35.25 21.11
N GLU A 618 -12.02 -35.49 20.42
CA GLU A 618 -13.19 -36.14 21.00
C GLU A 618 -12.82 -37.59 21.33
N THR A 619 -12.97 -37.95 22.60
CA THR A 619 -13.37 -39.28 23.06
C THR A 619 -14.38 -39.12 24.17
#